data_AF-G3G8J9-F1
#
_entry.id   AF-G3G8J9-F1
#
_cell.length_a   1.000
_cell.length_b   1.000
_cell.length_c   1.000
_cell.angle_alpha   90.00
_cell.angle_beta   90.00
_cell.angle_gamma   90.00
#
_symmetry.space_group_name_H-M   'P 1'
#
loop_
_entity.id
_entity.type
_entity.pdbx_description
1 polymer ?
#
loop_
_entity_poly.entity_id
_entity_poly.type
_entity_poly.pdbx_seq_one_letter_code
_entity_poly.pdbx_strand_id
1 'polypeptide(L)'
;MYILRRVSMVAIRAALNLQHGGVRDFYICSLSSRSISQKAALFPLAELIHSRFSTNTFPSWDRAQPMRVLGHNGEINTLQGNVNWMKAREGLLKCKELGLSKNEMRKLLPIVDASSFDSGAFDGVLKLLVQAGRSLPEAVMMMIPEAWKNDKNMDPDRKALYEYFSALMEPWDGPALISCKWLSIEF
;
A
#
# COMPACT_ATOMS: atom_id res chain seq x y z
N MET A 1 6.92 -15.02 -1.15
CA MET A 1 5.92 -14.58 -2.17
C MET A 1 5.94 -13.06 -2.45
N TYR A 2 5.96 -12.17 -1.44
CA TYR A 2 6.03 -10.72 -1.66
C TYR A 2 7.25 -10.28 -2.49
N ILE A 3 8.46 -10.69 -2.05
CA ILE A 3 9.74 -10.37 -2.71
C ILE A 3 9.72 -10.84 -4.16
N LEU A 4 9.38 -12.13 -4.39
CA LEU A 4 9.28 -12.71 -5.72
C LEU A 4 8.39 -11.87 -6.64
N ARG A 5 7.16 -11.55 -6.22
CA ARG A 5 6.24 -10.73 -7.00
C ARG A 5 6.85 -9.37 -7.36
N ARG A 6 7.45 -8.69 -6.39
CA ARG A 6 8.04 -7.35 -6.59
C ARG A 6 9.21 -7.40 -7.56
N VAL A 7 10.15 -8.32 -7.35
CA VAL A 7 11.31 -8.50 -8.23
C VAL A 7 10.87 -8.89 -9.64
N SER A 8 9.91 -9.81 -9.79
CA SER A 8 9.37 -10.20 -11.09
C SER A 8 8.71 -9.01 -11.82
N MET A 9 7.89 -8.21 -11.14
CA MET A 9 7.26 -7.03 -11.75
C MET A 9 8.30 -6.01 -12.22
N VAL A 10 9.31 -5.70 -11.39
CA VAL A 10 10.38 -4.77 -11.75
C VAL A 10 11.21 -5.31 -12.92
N ALA A 11 11.61 -6.59 -12.85
CA ALA A 11 12.44 -7.21 -13.88
C ALA A 11 11.72 -7.33 -15.23
N ILE A 12 10.44 -7.74 -15.25
CA ILE A 12 9.66 -7.88 -16.49
C ILE A 12 9.44 -6.51 -17.13
N ARG A 13 9.09 -5.49 -16.34
CA ARG A 13 8.93 -4.12 -16.86
C ARG A 13 10.23 -3.60 -17.44
N ALA A 14 11.35 -3.79 -16.75
CA ALA A 14 12.66 -3.38 -17.25
C ALA A 14 13.05 -4.12 -18.54
N ALA A 15 12.86 -5.46 -18.58
CA ALA A 15 13.21 -6.28 -19.73
C ALA A 15 12.38 -5.96 -20.98
N LEU A 16 11.13 -5.56 -20.79
CA LEU A 16 10.20 -5.22 -21.88
C LEU A 16 10.12 -3.70 -22.14
N ASN A 17 10.95 -2.89 -21.47
CA ASN A 17 10.93 -1.43 -21.51
C ASN A 17 9.52 -0.84 -21.29
N LEU A 18 8.77 -1.42 -20.35
CA LEU A 18 7.41 -0.99 -20.00
C LEU A 18 7.44 0.08 -18.92
N GLN A 19 6.62 1.10 -19.09
CA GLN A 19 6.37 2.10 -18.05
C GLN A 19 5.14 1.72 -17.24
N HIS A 20 5.22 1.86 -15.91
CA HIS A 20 4.06 1.61 -15.06
C HIS A 20 2.92 2.58 -15.41
N GLY A 21 1.73 2.04 -15.67
CA GLY A 21 0.56 2.83 -16.09
C GLY A 21 0.63 3.32 -17.53
N GLY A 22 1.59 2.86 -18.33
CA GLY A 22 1.65 3.11 -19.77
C GLY A 22 0.61 2.29 -20.56
N VAL A 23 0.50 2.57 -21.86
CA VAL A 23 -0.45 1.88 -22.77
C VAL A 23 -0.20 0.36 -22.80
N ARG A 24 1.06 -0.05 -22.65
CA ARG A 24 1.46 -1.43 -22.39
C ARG A 24 2.13 -1.45 -21.02
N ASP A 25 1.56 -2.20 -20.09
CA ASP A 25 2.13 -2.47 -18.77
C ASP A 25 1.96 -3.96 -18.43
N PHE A 26 2.76 -4.41 -17.48
CA PHE A 26 2.68 -5.73 -16.88
C PHE A 26 2.28 -5.59 -15.41
N TYR A 27 1.27 -6.36 -14.98
CA TYR A 27 0.74 -6.26 -13.63
C TYR A 27 0.37 -7.62 -13.05
N ILE A 28 0.79 -7.86 -11.80
CA ILE A 28 0.38 -9.03 -11.02
C ILE A 28 -0.62 -8.57 -9.94
N CYS A 29 -1.88 -8.98 -10.09
CA CYS A 29 -2.98 -8.67 -9.17
C CYS A 29 -2.69 -9.21 -7.76
N SER A 30 -2.47 -10.51 -7.64
CA SER A 30 -2.11 -11.17 -6.38
C SER A 30 -1.10 -12.28 -6.63
N LEU A 31 -0.21 -12.51 -5.67
CA LEU A 31 0.66 -13.68 -5.62
C LEU A 31 0.85 -14.03 -4.14
N SER A 32 0.05 -14.99 -3.66
CA SER A 32 -0.07 -15.38 -2.26
C SER A 32 -0.67 -16.79 -2.20
N SER A 33 -0.31 -17.57 -1.19
CA SER A 33 -0.95 -18.86 -0.90
C SER A 33 -2.22 -18.74 -0.07
N ARG A 34 -2.53 -17.53 0.42
CA ARG A 34 -3.65 -17.28 1.35
C ARG A 34 -4.74 -16.39 0.77
N SER A 35 -4.46 -15.64 -0.30
CA SER A 35 -5.39 -14.65 -0.83
C SER A 35 -5.23 -14.47 -2.34
N ILE A 36 -6.38 -14.35 -3.00
CA ILE A 36 -6.48 -14.02 -4.42
C ILE A 36 -7.21 -12.68 -4.57
N SER A 37 -6.77 -11.87 -5.54
CA SER A 37 -7.47 -10.64 -5.94
C SER A 37 -8.06 -10.85 -7.33
N GLN A 38 -9.34 -11.20 -7.39
CA GLN A 38 -10.12 -11.21 -8.62
C GLN A 38 -10.75 -9.82 -8.81
N LYS A 39 -10.44 -9.17 -9.94
CA LYS A 39 -10.90 -7.80 -10.24
C LYS A 39 -12.10 -7.74 -11.19
N ALA A 40 -12.56 -8.91 -11.67
CA ALA A 40 -13.78 -9.06 -12.45
C ALA A 40 -14.69 -10.03 -11.69
N ALA A 41 -15.87 -9.57 -11.29
CA ALA A 41 -16.78 -10.34 -10.44
C ALA A 41 -17.52 -11.42 -11.25
N LEU A 42 -17.60 -12.64 -10.72
CA LEU A 42 -18.65 -13.58 -11.11
C LEU A 42 -19.29 -14.34 -9.93
N PHE A 43 -18.66 -14.51 -8.76
CA PHE A 43 -19.30 -15.21 -7.63
C PHE A 43 -18.74 -14.78 -6.26
N PRO A 44 -19.54 -14.78 -5.17
CA PRO A 44 -19.08 -14.36 -3.85
C PRO A 44 -18.53 -15.56 -3.05
N LEU A 45 -17.21 -15.65 -2.88
CA LEU A 45 -16.63 -16.24 -1.67
C LEU A 45 -16.49 -15.12 -0.63
N ALA A 46 -16.12 -15.41 0.62
CA ALA A 46 -15.93 -14.40 1.67
C ALA A 46 -14.87 -13.37 1.25
N GLU A 47 -15.32 -12.29 0.60
CA GLU A 47 -14.47 -11.46 -0.25
C GLU A 47 -14.66 -9.97 0.05
N LEU A 48 -13.53 -9.27 0.04
CA LEU A 48 -13.53 -7.82 -0.05
C LEU A 48 -13.94 -7.41 -1.47
N ILE A 49 -15.16 -6.94 -1.62
CA ILE A 49 -15.70 -6.40 -2.87
C ILE A 49 -15.47 -4.89 -2.90
N HIS A 50 -14.98 -4.37 -4.03
CA HIS A 50 -14.83 -2.94 -4.23
C HIS A 50 -15.29 -2.55 -5.63
N SER A 51 -16.28 -1.65 -5.69
CA SER A 51 -16.67 -0.97 -6.93
C SER A 51 -16.10 0.43 -6.92
N ARG A 52 -15.34 0.79 -7.97
CA ARG A 52 -14.68 2.09 -8.09
C ARG A 52 -15.47 2.98 -9.05
N PHE A 53 -15.89 4.14 -8.57
CA PHE A 53 -16.29 5.24 -9.44
C PHE A 53 -15.05 6.02 -9.88
N SER A 54 -14.83 6.13 -11.19
CA SER A 54 -13.68 6.87 -11.75
C SER A 54 -14.18 8.08 -12.52
N THR A 55 -13.55 9.23 -12.31
CA THR A 55 -13.70 10.44 -13.16
C THR A 55 -12.91 10.33 -14.48
N ASN A 56 -12.32 9.16 -14.77
CA ASN A 56 -11.52 8.92 -15.98
C ASN A 56 -12.37 8.15 -16.99
N THR A 57 -12.28 8.54 -18.26
CA THR A 57 -13.02 7.91 -19.37
C THR A 57 -12.31 6.69 -19.96
N PHE A 58 -11.04 6.45 -19.63
CA PHE A 58 -10.28 5.28 -20.07
C PHE A 58 -10.14 4.22 -18.96
N PRO A 59 -10.63 2.99 -19.17
CA PRO A 59 -10.51 1.92 -18.18
C PRO A 59 -9.05 1.47 -18.02
N SER A 60 -8.66 1.12 -16.80
CA SER A 60 -7.32 0.64 -16.47
C SER A 60 -7.39 -0.48 -15.42
N TRP A 61 -6.97 -1.69 -15.81
CA TRP A 61 -7.11 -2.92 -15.01
C TRP A 61 -6.22 -2.95 -13.77
N ASP A 62 -5.07 -2.30 -13.83
CA ASP A 62 -4.16 -2.12 -12.71
C ASP A 62 -4.78 -1.24 -11.60
N ARG A 63 -5.67 -0.30 -11.98
CA ARG A 63 -6.39 0.58 -11.05
C ARG A 63 -7.64 0.00 -10.43
N ALA A 64 -8.18 -1.08 -11.02
CA ALA A 64 -9.31 -1.78 -10.43
C ALA A 64 -8.94 -2.37 -9.05
N GLN A 65 -9.91 -2.39 -8.16
CA GLN A 65 -9.78 -2.84 -6.77
C GLN A 65 -10.61 -4.12 -6.57
N PRO A 66 -10.38 -4.91 -5.49
CA PRO A 66 -9.46 -4.68 -4.37
C PRO A 66 -7.98 -4.80 -4.76
N MET A 67 -7.12 -4.12 -4.00
CA MET A 67 -5.67 -4.26 -4.07
C MET A 67 -5.22 -5.56 -3.42
N ARG A 68 -3.94 -5.63 -3.04
CA ARG A 68 -3.35 -6.86 -2.49
C ARG A 68 -3.59 -6.99 -1.01
N VAL A 69 -3.64 -5.87 -0.30
CA VAL A 69 -3.88 -5.80 1.13
C VAL A 69 -5.24 -5.14 1.42
N LEU A 70 -5.66 -4.17 0.62
CA LEU A 70 -6.84 -3.36 0.94
C LEU A 70 -7.76 -3.01 -0.23
N GLY A 71 -8.93 -2.51 0.12
CA GLY A 71 -9.82 -1.70 -0.70
C GLY A 71 -9.92 -0.31 -0.07
N HIS A 72 -9.87 0.71 -0.91
CA HIS A 72 -9.87 2.11 -0.54
C HIS A 72 -11.00 2.81 -1.28
N ASN A 73 -11.97 3.31 -0.54
CA ASN A 73 -12.99 4.22 -1.04
C ASN A 73 -12.70 5.62 -0.49
N GLY A 74 -12.33 6.54 -1.37
CA GLY A 74 -11.82 7.83 -0.97
C GLY A 74 -10.75 8.37 -1.91
N GLU A 75 -10.07 9.41 -1.47
CA GLU A 75 -8.98 10.07 -2.17
C GLU A 75 -7.90 10.50 -1.16
N ILE A 76 -6.63 10.24 -1.49
CA ILE A 76 -5.50 10.69 -0.68
C ILE A 76 -4.98 12.01 -1.25
N ASN A 77 -5.33 13.11 -0.59
CA ASN A 77 -5.02 14.47 -1.04
C ASN A 77 -3.53 14.83 -0.88
N THR A 78 -2.83 14.15 0.01
CA THR A 78 -1.41 14.39 0.33
C THR A 78 -0.44 13.55 -0.53
N LEU A 79 -0.95 12.83 -1.54
CA LEU A 79 -0.21 11.80 -2.29
C LEU A 79 1.17 12.28 -2.79
N GLN A 80 1.25 13.46 -3.40
CA GLN A 80 2.50 13.95 -3.97
C GLN A 80 3.61 14.11 -2.92
N GLY A 81 3.25 14.60 -1.74
CA GLY A 81 4.17 14.71 -0.60
C GLY A 81 4.61 13.33 -0.12
N ASN A 82 3.65 12.43 0.04
CA ASN A 82 3.91 11.07 0.54
C ASN A 82 4.82 10.26 -0.41
N VAL A 83 4.61 10.39 -1.73
CA VAL A 83 5.48 9.77 -2.75
C VAL A 83 6.91 10.30 -2.63
N ASN A 84 7.06 11.61 -2.47
CA ASN A 84 8.38 12.25 -2.34
C ASN A 84 9.10 11.82 -1.06
N TRP A 85 8.40 11.78 0.07
CA TRP A 85 8.93 11.29 1.35
C TRP A 85 9.34 9.82 1.28
N MET A 86 8.52 8.98 0.67
CA MET A 86 8.87 7.59 0.44
C MET A 86 10.13 7.46 -0.41
N LYS A 87 10.23 8.20 -1.52
CA LYS A 87 11.42 8.22 -2.37
C LYS A 87 12.67 8.65 -1.62
N ALA A 88 12.57 9.64 -0.73
CA ALA A 88 13.69 10.05 0.12
C ALA A 88 14.12 8.93 1.10
N ARG A 89 13.16 8.15 1.63
CA ARG A 89 13.43 7.02 2.52
C ARG A 89 14.02 5.80 1.83
N GLU A 90 13.80 5.61 0.53
CA GLU A 90 14.23 4.40 -0.21
C GLU A 90 15.73 4.11 -0.09
N GLY A 91 16.58 5.15 -0.10
CA GLY A 91 18.03 5.00 0.04
C GLY A 91 18.50 4.54 1.43
N LEU A 92 17.65 4.71 2.44
CA LEU A 92 17.90 4.37 3.84
C LEU A 92 17.23 3.06 4.27
N LEU A 93 16.43 2.43 3.40
CA LEU A 93 15.69 1.21 3.72
C LEU A 93 16.62 0.09 4.17
N LYS A 94 16.35 -0.40 5.38
CA LYS A 94 16.95 -1.60 5.97
C LYS A 94 15.83 -2.37 6.66
N CYS A 95 15.76 -3.67 6.39
CA CYS A 95 14.76 -4.52 7.01
C CYS A 95 15.35 -5.92 7.24
N LYS A 96 15.49 -6.30 8.51
CA LYS A 96 16.00 -7.62 8.89
C LYS A 96 14.98 -8.72 8.56
N GLU A 97 13.68 -8.44 8.75
CA GLU A 97 12.60 -9.41 8.52
C GLU A 97 12.46 -9.87 7.08
N LEU A 98 12.85 -9.03 6.10
CA LEU A 98 12.87 -9.43 4.70
C LEU A 98 14.05 -10.37 4.36
N GLY A 99 15.05 -10.47 5.23
CA GLY A 99 16.22 -11.34 5.02
C GLY A 99 17.08 -10.96 3.80
N LEU A 100 16.96 -9.72 3.32
CA LEU A 100 17.63 -9.25 2.09
C LEU A 100 18.89 -8.45 2.41
N SER A 101 19.94 -8.64 1.62
CA SER A 101 21.10 -7.76 1.61
C SER A 101 20.74 -6.35 1.11
N LYS A 102 21.58 -5.36 1.38
CA LYS A 102 21.39 -3.99 0.88
C LYS A 102 21.26 -3.93 -0.66
N ASN A 103 21.97 -4.79 -1.38
CA ASN A 103 21.91 -4.86 -2.84
C ASN A 103 20.61 -5.51 -3.34
N GLU A 104 20.08 -6.50 -2.62
CA GLU A 104 18.80 -7.12 -2.95
C GLU A 104 17.62 -6.21 -2.62
N MET A 105 17.71 -5.44 -1.52
CA MET A 105 16.71 -4.42 -1.19
C MET A 105 16.53 -3.41 -2.33
N ARG A 106 17.62 -3.02 -3.03
CA ARG A 106 17.54 -2.13 -4.20
C ARG A 106 16.69 -2.71 -5.33
N LYS A 107 16.62 -4.04 -5.46
CA LYS A 107 15.79 -4.71 -6.48
C LYS A 107 14.28 -4.56 -6.23
N LEU A 108 13.89 -4.14 -5.02
CA LEU A 108 12.49 -3.90 -4.67
C LEU A 108 12.01 -2.49 -5.05
N LEU A 109 12.93 -1.58 -5.35
CA LEU A 109 12.68 -0.18 -5.65
C LEU A 109 12.17 0.03 -7.09
N PRO A 110 11.38 1.08 -7.35
CA PRO A 110 10.80 2.01 -6.36
C PRO A 110 9.64 1.36 -5.59
N ILE A 111 9.48 1.63 -4.30
CA ILE A 111 8.38 1.10 -3.48
C ILE A 111 7.04 1.63 -3.98
N VAL A 112 7.00 2.93 -4.27
CA VAL A 112 5.86 3.62 -4.88
C VAL A 112 6.30 4.14 -6.25
N ASP A 113 5.66 3.67 -7.30
CA ASP A 113 5.92 4.17 -8.65
C ASP A 113 5.41 5.61 -8.78
N ALA A 114 6.14 6.49 -9.46
CA ALA A 114 5.75 7.90 -9.59
C ALA A 114 4.42 8.11 -10.35
N SER A 115 4.03 7.16 -11.19
CA SER A 115 2.75 7.13 -11.90
C SER A 115 1.64 6.37 -11.15
N SER A 116 1.92 5.87 -9.94
CA SER A 116 0.91 5.19 -9.12
C SER A 116 -0.19 6.17 -8.71
N PHE A 117 -1.42 5.70 -8.81
CA PHE A 117 -2.57 6.37 -8.21
C PHE A 117 -2.57 6.13 -6.70
N ASP A 118 -3.30 7.00 -5.99
CA ASP A 118 -3.40 7.06 -4.53
C ASP A 118 -3.47 5.71 -3.82
N SER A 119 -4.44 4.88 -4.19
CA SER A 119 -4.76 3.61 -3.54
C SER A 119 -3.69 2.56 -3.82
N GLY A 120 -3.08 2.61 -5.01
CA GLY A 120 -1.97 1.74 -5.40
C GLY A 120 -0.69 2.09 -4.66
N ALA A 121 -0.41 3.38 -4.51
CA ALA A 121 0.70 3.90 -3.72
C ALA A 121 0.57 3.52 -2.25
N PHE A 122 -0.62 3.73 -1.68
CA PHE A 122 -0.92 3.38 -0.29
C PHE A 122 -0.82 1.85 -0.04
N ASP A 123 -1.39 1.00 -0.90
CA ASP A 123 -1.24 -0.47 -0.80
C ASP A 123 0.23 -0.91 -0.88
N GLY A 124 1.04 -0.24 -1.71
CA GLY A 124 2.47 -0.50 -1.85
C GLY A 124 3.24 -0.31 -0.54
N VAL A 125 3.03 0.83 0.11
CA VAL A 125 3.67 1.18 1.40
C VAL A 125 3.13 0.33 2.53
N LEU A 126 1.80 0.18 2.64
CA LEU A 126 1.18 -0.65 3.68
C LEU A 126 1.71 -2.09 3.61
N LYS A 127 1.82 -2.65 2.40
CA LYS A 127 2.36 -4.00 2.22
C LYS A 127 3.82 -4.08 2.64
N LEU A 128 4.63 -3.06 2.35
CA LEU A 128 6.02 -3.03 2.80
C LEU A 128 6.09 -3.04 4.33
N LEU A 129 5.31 -2.20 5.02
CA LEU A 129 5.29 -2.13 6.48
C LEU A 129 4.90 -3.47 7.13
N VAL A 130 3.87 -4.12 6.60
CA VAL A 130 3.42 -5.43 7.11
C VAL A 130 4.48 -6.51 6.86
N GLN A 131 5.10 -6.53 5.68
CA GLN A 131 6.16 -7.50 5.37
C GLN A 131 7.47 -7.19 6.12
N ALA A 132 7.65 -5.96 6.61
CA ALA A 132 8.76 -5.55 7.44
C ALA A 132 8.55 -5.87 8.94
N GLY A 133 7.42 -6.48 9.30
CA GLY A 133 7.15 -6.99 10.65
C GLY A 133 6.11 -6.22 11.46
N ARG A 134 5.56 -5.10 10.95
CA ARG A 134 4.47 -4.40 11.65
C ARG A 134 3.16 -5.15 11.53
N SER A 135 2.34 -5.09 12.57
CA SER A 135 0.97 -5.60 12.46
C SER A 135 0.16 -4.73 11.49
N LEU A 136 -0.90 -5.30 10.90
CA LEU A 136 -1.76 -4.53 9.99
C LEU A 136 -2.42 -3.32 10.69
N PRO A 137 -3.00 -3.45 11.90
CA PRO A 137 -3.57 -2.29 12.60
C PRO A 137 -2.53 -1.21 12.89
N GLU A 138 -1.35 -1.61 13.35
CA GLU A 138 -0.24 -0.68 13.63
C GLU A 138 0.21 0.07 12.37
N ALA A 139 0.35 -0.62 11.24
CA ALA A 139 0.72 0.00 9.98
C ALA A 139 -0.36 0.96 9.45
N VAL A 140 -1.64 0.63 9.63
CA VAL A 140 -2.76 1.52 9.29
C VAL A 140 -2.77 2.74 10.21
N MET A 141 -2.63 2.58 11.52
CA MET A 141 -2.56 3.69 12.48
C MET A 141 -1.37 4.61 12.23
N MET A 142 -0.26 4.08 11.73
CA MET A 142 0.91 4.86 11.33
C MET A 142 0.67 5.66 10.05
N MET A 143 -0.03 5.10 9.07
CA MET A 143 -0.26 5.75 7.78
C MET A 143 -1.46 6.72 7.80
N ILE A 144 -2.55 6.36 8.47
CA ILE A 144 -3.77 7.19 8.63
C ILE A 144 -4.07 7.30 10.13
N PRO A 145 -3.31 8.13 10.87
CA PRO A 145 -3.56 8.34 12.29
C PRO A 145 -4.89 9.08 12.49
N GLU A 146 -5.56 8.81 13.61
CA GLU A 146 -6.72 9.61 14.01
C GLU A 146 -6.27 11.02 14.44
N ALA A 147 -7.22 11.97 14.56
CA ALA A 147 -6.90 13.34 14.94
C ALA A 147 -6.50 13.44 16.44
N TRP A 148 -5.22 13.19 16.75
CA TRP A 148 -4.74 13.00 18.13
C TRP A 148 -4.19 14.27 18.82
N LYS A 149 -3.64 15.24 18.06
CA LYS A 149 -2.86 16.36 18.63
C LYS A 149 -3.64 17.18 19.66
N ASN A 150 -4.87 17.56 19.29
CA ASN A 150 -5.73 18.44 20.08
C ASN A 150 -6.82 17.70 20.85
N ASP A 151 -6.80 16.37 20.84
CA ASP A 151 -7.73 15.58 21.64
C ASP A 151 -7.31 15.64 23.12
N LYS A 152 -8.22 16.16 23.95
CA LYS A 152 -8.05 16.28 25.41
C LYS A 152 -8.53 15.04 26.15
N ASN A 153 -9.33 14.20 25.49
CA ASN A 153 -9.95 13.01 26.07
C ASN A 153 -9.23 11.72 25.64
N MET A 154 -8.24 11.83 24.74
CA MET A 154 -7.45 10.69 24.31
C MET A 154 -6.59 10.15 25.45
N ASP A 155 -6.56 8.83 25.55
CA ASP A 155 -5.67 8.10 26.45
C ASP A 155 -4.19 8.53 26.24
N PRO A 156 -3.42 8.82 27.32
CA PRO A 156 -2.04 9.28 27.21
C PRO A 156 -1.10 8.33 26.46
N ASP A 157 -1.24 7.01 26.65
CA ASP A 157 -0.39 6.02 25.98
C ASP A 157 -0.71 5.97 24.48
N ARG A 158 -1.99 6.06 24.13
CA ARG A 158 -2.43 6.18 22.73
C ARG A 158 -1.90 7.46 22.08
N LYS A 159 -1.92 8.59 22.80
CA LYS A 159 -1.39 9.86 22.31
C LYS A 159 0.13 9.78 22.09
N ALA A 160 0.86 9.19 23.03
CA ALA A 160 2.30 8.96 22.91
C ALA A 160 2.65 8.04 21.73
N LEU A 161 1.82 7.02 21.46
CA LEU A 161 1.97 6.15 20.30
C LEU A 161 1.84 6.94 18.97
N TYR A 162 0.83 7.79 18.85
CA TYR A 162 0.67 8.62 17.65
C TYR A 162 1.76 9.68 17.50
N GLU A 163 2.25 10.24 18.60
CA GLU A 163 3.40 11.14 18.59
C GLU A 163 4.65 10.42 18.05
N TYR A 164 4.91 9.19 18.53
CA TYR A 164 5.97 8.35 18.00
C TYR A 164 5.80 8.05 16.50
N PHE A 165 4.60 7.68 16.05
CA PHE A 165 4.33 7.44 14.63
C PHE A 165 4.53 8.68 13.77
N SER A 166 4.18 9.87 14.29
CA SER A 166 4.35 11.13 13.56
C SER A 166 5.81 11.49 13.29
N ALA A 167 6.74 10.98 14.10
CA ALA A 167 8.18 11.12 13.87
C ALA A 167 8.71 10.17 12.78
N LEU A 168 7.97 9.10 12.47
CA LEU A 168 8.38 8.06 11.51
C LEU A 168 7.76 8.26 10.12
N MET A 169 6.50 8.68 10.07
CA MET A 169 5.68 8.72 8.86
C MET A 169 4.76 9.94 8.86
N GLU A 170 4.75 10.66 7.74
CA GLU A 170 3.73 11.66 7.45
C GLU A 170 2.37 10.99 7.21
N PRO A 171 1.27 11.61 7.65
CA PRO A 171 -0.05 11.04 7.42
C PRO A 171 -0.40 11.04 5.92
N TRP A 172 -0.95 9.92 5.47
CA TRP A 172 -1.56 9.77 4.15
C TRP A 172 -3.00 10.26 4.20
N ASP A 173 -3.13 11.58 4.30
CA ASP A 173 -4.38 12.27 4.58
C ASP A 173 -5.27 12.47 3.34
N GLY A 174 -6.58 12.52 3.59
CA GLY A 174 -7.67 12.63 2.64
C GLY A 174 -8.88 11.78 3.08
N PRO A 175 -10.08 11.99 2.50
CA PRO A 175 -11.24 11.15 2.80
C PRO A 175 -10.92 9.70 2.47
N ALA A 176 -10.96 8.79 3.44
CA ALA A 176 -10.58 7.40 3.22
C ALA A 176 -11.41 6.43 4.08
N LEU A 177 -12.10 5.51 3.42
CA LEU A 177 -12.59 4.27 3.99
C LEU A 177 -11.67 3.15 3.52
N ILE A 178 -10.91 2.58 4.46
CA ILE A 178 -9.97 1.48 4.20
C ILE A 178 -10.55 0.19 4.76
N SER A 179 -10.66 -0.82 3.91
CA SER A 179 -10.97 -2.19 4.33
C SER A 179 -9.81 -3.11 3.96
N CYS A 180 -9.33 -3.90 4.91
CA CYS A 180 -8.15 -4.73 4.74
C CYS A 180 -8.49 -6.22 4.76
N LYS A 181 -7.88 -6.99 3.86
CA LYS A 181 -8.10 -8.44 3.69
C LYS A 181 -7.66 -9.31 4.88
N TRP A 182 -6.97 -8.73 5.87
CA TRP A 182 -6.41 -9.46 7.01
C TRP A 182 -7.06 -9.12 8.35
N LEU A 183 -8.15 -8.35 8.33
CA LEU A 183 -8.96 -8.12 9.53
C LEU A 183 -10.03 -9.22 9.61
N SER A 184 -9.63 -10.41 10.05
CA SER A 184 -10.56 -11.30 10.75
C SER A 184 -10.59 -10.78 12.19
N ILE A 185 -11.48 -9.83 12.48
CA ILE A 185 -11.90 -9.62 13.87
C ILE A 185 -12.80 -10.82 14.18
N GLU A 186 -12.23 -11.86 14.78
CA GLU A 186 -13.05 -12.78 15.57
C GLU A 186 -13.45 -12.00 16.83
N PHE A 187 -14.75 -11.75 16.97
CA PHE A 187 -15.34 -11.30 18.22
C PHE A 187 -15.52 -12.49 19.17
#